data_AF-A0A7Y2MTH6-F1
#
_entry.id   AF-A0A7Y2MTH6-F1
#
_cell.length_a   1.000
_cell.length_b   1.000
_cell.length_c   1.000
_cell.angle_alpha   90.00
_cell.angle_beta   90.00
_cell.angle_gamma   90.00
#
_symmetry.space_group_name_H-M   'P 1'
#
loop_
_entity.id
_entity.type
_entity.pdbx_description
1 polymer ?
#
loop_
_entity_poly.entity_id
_entity_poly.type
_entity_poly.pdbx_seq_one_letter_code
_entity_poly.pdbx_strand_id
1 'polypeptide(L)'
;MSDFQPSYDFAVIGHQPSWKTIVSILNNIRGEGFDPVKKDDITEIFSLFPPRILYNIEIYSTFLKRNFKGAYIETFIDPDKLAGVYVKENLAKVVRTVELAIKKNIPIVSLGGFSSIVLEGNLDLLPDSDTTLFTTGNTLTTAFTLKSLMSYISNHQMDLSCKNVLILGGSGDIGLACARYLHNKVGNLYLVARNLKRLQKVSLKLGLEQCLLSNDINKWISDADIIISATSSSSMELKGLKKGTVIFDVGYPSNIKMHEEVKENASVFQSGMGMVNGGFKFSPDYQKDLYLFPSPKIAHGCALEAVVLAFENNHTSYSKGRGNITPSAIDYLYECSIKHGIQEAFLYPTT
;
A
#
# COMPACT_ATOMS: atom_id res chain seq x y z
N MET A 1 38.76 -5.74 7.31
CA MET A 1 37.35 -5.35 7.49
C MET A 1 36.53 -6.49 6.92
N SER A 2 35.86 -7.27 7.76
CA SER A 2 35.04 -8.38 7.27
C SER A 2 33.80 -7.81 6.60
N ASP A 3 33.67 -8.04 5.29
CA ASP A 3 32.46 -7.74 4.52
C ASP A 3 31.30 -8.59 5.05
N PHE A 4 30.62 -8.10 6.09
CA PHE A 4 29.34 -8.65 6.54
C PHE A 4 28.29 -8.23 5.51
N GLN A 5 28.20 -8.98 4.42
CA GLN A 5 27.12 -8.80 3.47
C GLN A 5 25.81 -9.19 4.19
N PRO A 6 24.78 -8.33 4.20
CA PRO A 6 23.53 -8.63 4.87
C PRO A 6 22.86 -9.85 4.23
N SER A 7 22.22 -10.68 5.06
CA SER A 7 21.54 -11.91 4.59
C SER A 7 20.35 -11.63 3.67
N TYR A 8 19.87 -10.39 3.66
CA TYR A 8 18.70 -9.92 2.92
C TYR A 8 18.96 -8.51 2.39
N ASP A 9 18.55 -8.25 1.16
CA ASP A 9 18.58 -6.93 0.53
C ASP A 9 17.39 -6.06 0.97
N PHE A 10 16.27 -6.66 1.36
CA PHE A 10 15.08 -5.94 1.85
C PHE A 10 14.19 -6.83 2.74
N ALA A 11 13.21 -6.23 3.42
CA ALA A 11 12.12 -6.97 4.03
C ALA A 11 10.77 -6.27 3.87
N VAL A 12 9.71 -7.07 4.00
CA VAL A 12 8.32 -6.62 4.04
C VAL A 12 7.73 -7.08 5.37
N ILE A 13 7.34 -6.12 6.21
CA ILE A 13 6.60 -6.37 7.45
C ILE A 13 5.11 -6.44 7.11
N GLY A 14 4.42 -7.46 7.60
CA GLY A 14 3.00 -7.65 7.32
C GLY A 14 2.21 -8.35 8.42
N HIS A 15 0.93 -8.47 8.17
CA HIS A 15 0.00 -9.31 8.93
C HIS A 15 -0.92 -10.05 7.96
N GLN A 16 -1.56 -11.11 8.43
CA GLN A 16 -2.53 -11.84 7.64
C GLN A 16 -3.92 -11.17 7.68
N PRO A 17 -4.69 -11.21 6.57
CA PRO A 17 -5.97 -10.50 6.46
C PRO A 17 -7.14 -11.25 7.12
N SER A 18 -6.98 -12.55 7.40
CA SER A 18 -8.07 -13.37 7.95
C SER A 18 -7.56 -14.62 8.65
N TRP A 19 -8.38 -15.16 9.56
CA TRP A 19 -8.16 -16.47 10.16
C TRP A 19 -8.06 -17.60 9.15
N LYS A 20 -8.79 -17.51 8.03
CA LYS A 20 -8.73 -18.49 6.95
C LYS A 20 -7.32 -18.55 6.36
N THR A 21 -6.72 -17.40 6.08
CA THR A 21 -5.35 -17.29 5.56
C THR A 21 -4.33 -17.80 6.58
N ILE A 22 -4.47 -17.41 7.85
CA ILE A 22 -3.59 -17.85 8.94
C ILE A 22 -3.59 -19.38 9.06
N VAL A 23 -4.77 -19.99 9.14
CA VAL A 23 -4.90 -21.45 9.29
C VAL A 23 -4.30 -22.19 8.09
N SER A 24 -4.52 -21.69 6.87
CA SER A 24 -3.94 -22.28 5.66
C SER A 24 -2.39 -22.25 5.70
N ILE A 25 -1.80 -21.10 6.02
CA ILE A 25 -0.34 -20.96 6.15
C ILE A 25 0.21 -21.88 7.23
N LEU A 26 -0.41 -21.93 8.42
CA LEU A 26 0.06 -22.76 9.52
C LEU A 26 0.01 -24.26 9.17
N ASN A 27 -1.05 -24.71 8.48
CA ASN A 27 -1.15 -26.09 8.03
C ASN A 27 -0.11 -26.42 6.95
N ASN A 28 0.18 -25.49 6.04
CA ASN A 28 1.24 -25.67 5.05
C ASN A 28 2.65 -25.65 5.67
N ILE A 29 2.86 -24.88 6.73
CA ILE A 29 4.11 -24.91 7.51
C ILE A 29 4.28 -26.25 8.24
N ARG A 30 3.20 -26.80 8.81
CA ARG A 30 3.23 -28.07 9.56
C ARG A 30 3.41 -29.28 8.63
N GLY A 31 2.78 -29.26 7.45
CA GLY A 31 2.84 -30.36 6.49
C GLY A 31 1.97 -31.56 6.88
N GLU A 32 2.04 -32.63 6.08
CA GLU A 32 1.11 -33.78 6.13
C GLU A 32 1.26 -34.70 7.36
N GLY A 33 2.27 -34.46 8.21
CA GLY A 33 2.57 -35.30 9.38
C GLY A 33 1.89 -34.87 10.70
N PHE A 34 1.04 -33.84 10.66
CA PHE A 34 0.40 -33.29 11.85
C PHE A 34 -1.10 -33.11 11.64
N ASP A 35 -1.87 -33.25 12.71
CA ASP A 35 -3.29 -32.88 12.69
C ASP A 35 -3.46 -31.41 12.25
N PRO A 36 -4.42 -31.13 11.35
CA PRO A 36 -4.70 -29.77 10.90
C PRO A 36 -5.09 -28.87 12.07
N VAL A 37 -4.41 -27.74 12.15
CA VAL A 37 -4.74 -26.64 13.04
C VAL A 37 -6.09 -26.06 12.61
N LYS A 38 -7.01 -25.91 13.56
CA LYS A 38 -8.28 -25.21 13.38
C LYS A 38 -8.17 -23.79 13.91
N LYS A 39 -9.10 -22.92 13.50
CA LYS A 39 -9.17 -21.53 13.98
C LYS A 39 -9.21 -21.48 15.52
N ASP A 40 -10.07 -22.28 16.12
CA ASP A 40 -10.29 -22.24 17.58
C ASP A 40 -9.04 -22.66 18.36
N ASP A 41 -8.19 -23.51 17.79
CA ASP A 41 -6.93 -23.95 18.41
C ASP A 41 -5.89 -22.84 18.52
N ILE A 42 -5.97 -21.80 17.68
CA ILE A 42 -4.94 -20.74 17.60
C ILE A 42 -5.43 -19.37 18.02
N THR A 43 -6.75 -19.13 18.02
CA THR A 43 -7.30 -17.77 18.16
C THR A 43 -6.81 -17.08 19.44
N GLU A 44 -6.79 -17.81 20.55
CA GLU A 44 -6.37 -17.27 21.86
C GLU A 44 -4.86 -17.05 21.98
N ILE A 45 -4.05 -17.78 21.23
CA ILE A 45 -2.59 -17.79 21.36
C ILE A 45 -1.86 -17.08 20.22
N PHE A 46 -2.52 -16.82 19.08
CA PHE A 46 -1.90 -16.24 17.89
C PHE A 46 -1.22 -14.90 18.20
N SER A 47 -1.89 -14.08 19.02
CA SER A 47 -1.35 -12.78 19.44
C SER A 47 -0.12 -12.88 20.37
N LEU A 48 0.16 -14.05 20.94
CA LEU A 48 1.31 -14.28 21.81
C LEU A 48 2.58 -14.64 21.02
N PHE A 49 2.45 -15.02 19.75
CA PHE A 49 3.61 -15.36 18.94
C PHE A 49 4.53 -14.14 18.74
N PRO A 50 5.85 -14.29 18.95
CA PRO A 50 6.80 -13.24 18.63
C PRO A 50 6.93 -13.09 17.10
N PRO A 51 7.37 -11.93 16.61
CA PRO A 51 7.58 -11.72 15.18
C PRO A 51 8.60 -12.70 14.61
N ARG A 52 8.37 -13.18 13.39
CA ARG A 52 9.22 -14.17 12.72
C ARG A 52 9.26 -13.95 11.22
N ILE A 53 10.39 -14.30 10.61
CA ILE A 53 10.49 -14.44 9.15
C ILE A 53 9.74 -15.73 8.79
N LEU A 54 8.67 -15.62 8.00
CA LEU A 54 7.90 -16.79 7.55
C LEU A 54 8.43 -17.37 6.25
N TYR A 55 8.81 -16.52 5.31
CA TYR A 55 9.33 -16.94 4.02
C TYR A 55 10.31 -15.91 3.44
N ASN A 56 11.18 -16.40 2.58
CA ASN A 56 12.08 -15.59 1.78
C ASN A 56 11.40 -15.19 0.47
N ILE A 57 11.73 -14.02 -0.03
CA ILE A 57 11.29 -13.50 -1.33
C ILE A 57 12.51 -13.46 -2.24
N GLU A 58 12.45 -14.01 -3.44
CA GLU A 58 13.47 -13.80 -4.46
C GLU A 58 12.82 -13.06 -5.63
N ILE A 59 13.36 -11.90 -6.00
CA ILE A 59 12.80 -11.01 -7.02
C ILE A 59 13.89 -10.58 -8.02
N TYR A 60 13.57 -10.64 -9.30
CA TYR A 60 14.54 -10.40 -10.38
C TYR A 60 14.47 -8.95 -10.90
N SER A 61 15.62 -8.28 -10.94
CA SER A 61 15.77 -6.97 -11.55
C SER A 61 16.11 -7.11 -13.04
N THR A 62 15.24 -6.64 -13.93
CA THR A 62 15.46 -6.76 -15.38
C THR A 62 16.60 -5.88 -15.90
N PHE A 63 16.94 -4.81 -15.18
CA PHE A 63 18.06 -3.92 -15.52
C PHE A 63 19.40 -4.44 -15.00
N LEU A 64 19.47 -4.83 -13.73
CA LEU A 64 20.72 -5.33 -13.11
C LEU A 64 21.02 -6.79 -13.45
N LYS A 65 20.07 -7.49 -14.06
CA LYS A 65 20.17 -8.89 -14.48
C LYS A 65 20.53 -9.85 -13.35
N ARG A 66 20.07 -9.57 -12.12
CA ARG A 66 20.29 -10.41 -10.94
C ARG A 66 19.07 -10.48 -10.04
N ASN A 67 19.03 -11.51 -9.21
CA ASN A 67 18.05 -11.64 -8.14
C ASN A 67 18.48 -10.86 -6.90
N PHE A 68 17.47 -10.41 -6.15
CA PHE A 68 17.59 -9.85 -4.82
C PHE A 68 16.79 -10.71 -3.85
N LYS A 69 17.31 -10.84 -2.64
CA LYS A 69 16.78 -11.69 -1.59
C LYS A 69 16.12 -10.83 -0.53
N GLY A 70 14.81 -10.97 -0.39
CA GLY A 70 14.01 -10.34 0.65
C GLY A 70 13.51 -11.32 1.71
N ALA A 71 12.98 -10.78 2.80
CA ALA A 71 12.26 -11.53 3.84
C ALA A 71 10.84 -10.98 4.03
N TYR A 72 9.86 -11.85 4.21
CA TYR A 72 8.58 -11.46 4.80
C TYR A 72 8.62 -11.70 6.31
N ILE A 73 8.34 -10.67 7.09
CA ILE A 73 8.34 -10.73 8.56
C ILE A 73 6.90 -10.56 9.05
N GLU A 74 6.37 -11.61 9.65
CA GLU A 74 5.02 -11.64 10.21
C GLU A 74 4.99 -10.99 11.59
N THR A 75 4.04 -10.08 11.77
CA THR A 75 3.78 -9.38 13.04
C THR A 75 2.90 -10.20 14.01
N PHE A 76 2.15 -11.17 13.48
CA PHE A 76 1.14 -11.95 14.20
C PHE A 76 0.03 -11.07 14.80
N ILE A 77 -0.27 -9.92 14.18
CA ILE A 77 -1.44 -9.11 14.56
C ILE A 77 -2.71 -9.91 14.26
N ASP A 78 -3.58 -10.02 15.27
CA ASP A 78 -4.87 -10.69 15.14
C ASP A 78 -5.76 -9.94 14.13
N PRO A 79 -6.27 -10.63 13.09
CA PRO A 79 -7.06 -10.00 12.04
C PRO A 79 -8.39 -9.40 12.54
N ASP A 80 -8.89 -9.83 13.71
CA ASP A 80 -10.11 -9.26 14.32
C ASP A 80 -9.79 -8.04 15.21
N LYS A 81 -8.51 -7.77 15.50
CA LYS A 81 -8.04 -6.68 16.37
C LYS A 81 -7.44 -5.51 15.61
N LEU A 82 -7.97 -5.17 14.43
CA LEU A 82 -7.49 -4.03 13.63
C LEU A 82 -8.16 -2.69 14.02
N ALA A 83 -9.15 -2.72 14.92
CA ALA A 83 -9.85 -1.52 15.37
C ALA A 83 -8.96 -0.60 16.23
N GLY A 84 -9.31 0.69 16.27
CA GLY A 84 -8.56 1.74 16.99
C GLY A 84 -8.29 1.43 18.47
N VAL A 85 -9.17 0.67 19.13
CA VAL A 85 -9.01 0.26 20.54
C VAL A 85 -7.77 -0.61 20.78
N TYR A 86 -7.25 -1.28 19.75
CA TYR A 86 -6.09 -2.18 19.83
C TYR A 86 -4.78 -1.53 19.36
N VAL A 87 -4.79 -0.24 18.99
CA VAL A 87 -3.62 0.46 18.41
C VAL A 87 -2.38 0.33 19.29
N LYS A 88 -2.51 0.43 20.61
CA LYS A 88 -1.37 0.32 21.54
C LYS A 88 -0.74 -1.08 21.53
N GLU A 89 -1.57 -2.13 21.55
CA GLU A 89 -1.12 -3.53 21.49
C GLU A 89 -0.43 -3.80 20.14
N ASN A 90 -1.08 -3.42 19.04
CA ASN A 90 -0.56 -3.64 17.69
C ASN A 90 0.73 -2.87 17.42
N LEU A 91 0.84 -1.63 17.95
CA LEU A 91 2.06 -0.85 17.87
C LEU A 91 3.23 -1.58 18.51
N ALA A 92 3.04 -2.18 19.69
CA ALA A 92 4.08 -2.96 20.35
C ALA A 92 4.53 -4.17 19.53
N LYS A 93 3.62 -4.80 18.78
CA LYS A 93 3.99 -5.90 17.86
C LYS A 93 4.81 -5.38 16.69
N VAL A 94 4.39 -4.28 16.07
CA VAL A 94 5.12 -3.67 14.94
C VAL A 94 6.53 -3.23 15.37
N VAL A 95 6.68 -2.61 16.54
CA VAL A 95 7.99 -2.21 17.09
C VAL A 95 8.90 -3.43 17.26
N ARG A 96 8.42 -4.52 17.86
CA ARG A 96 9.20 -5.77 17.99
C ARG A 96 9.60 -6.36 16.64
N THR A 97 8.74 -6.26 15.63
CA THR A 97 9.05 -6.73 14.28
C THR A 97 10.14 -5.88 13.62
N VAL A 98 10.09 -4.57 13.84
CA VAL A 98 11.12 -3.63 13.41
C VAL A 98 12.46 -3.90 14.09
N GLU A 99 12.47 -4.12 15.41
CA GLU A 99 13.67 -4.52 16.16
C GLU A 99 14.29 -5.81 15.62
N LEU A 100 13.45 -6.79 15.24
CA LEU A 100 13.91 -8.03 14.60
C LEU A 100 14.59 -7.74 13.25
N ALA A 101 14.04 -6.84 12.43
CA ALA A 101 14.63 -6.47 11.14
C ALA A 101 15.99 -5.77 11.31
N ILE A 102 16.09 -4.85 12.27
CA ILE A 102 17.35 -4.16 12.62
C ILE A 102 18.39 -5.17 13.11
N LYS A 103 18.02 -6.07 14.03
CA LYS A 103 18.90 -7.13 14.54
C LYS A 103 19.41 -8.05 13.42
N LYS A 104 18.66 -8.20 12.33
CA LYS A 104 19.03 -8.96 11.14
C LYS A 104 19.85 -8.14 10.13
N ASN A 105 20.16 -6.88 10.41
CA ASN A 105 20.86 -5.94 9.54
C ASN A 105 20.24 -5.86 8.13
N ILE A 106 18.91 -5.88 8.06
CA ILE A 106 18.20 -5.75 6.79
C ILE A 106 18.21 -4.27 6.41
N PRO A 107 18.75 -3.88 5.25
CA PRO A 107 19.01 -2.47 4.96
C PRO A 107 17.74 -1.67 4.66
N ILE A 108 16.73 -2.28 4.05
CA ILE A 108 15.49 -1.58 3.66
C ILE A 108 14.27 -2.41 4.06
N VAL A 109 13.33 -1.80 4.77
CA VAL A 109 12.16 -2.49 5.32
C VAL A 109 10.88 -1.71 4.99
N SER A 110 9.95 -2.38 4.31
CA SER A 110 8.60 -1.87 4.08
C SER A 110 7.67 -2.20 5.25
N LEU A 111 6.90 -1.21 5.68
CA LEU A 111 5.84 -1.32 6.68
C LEU A 111 4.50 -1.56 5.96
N GLY A 112 4.22 -2.81 5.61
CA GLY A 112 3.05 -3.18 4.81
C GLY A 112 1.72 -3.14 5.60
N GLY A 113 0.65 -2.87 4.86
CA GLY A 113 -0.74 -3.02 5.32
C GLY A 113 -1.05 -2.23 6.59
N PHE A 114 -1.67 -2.88 7.57
CA PHE A 114 -2.05 -2.23 8.83
C PHE A 114 -0.85 -1.72 9.65
N SER A 115 0.36 -2.25 9.43
CA SER A 115 1.56 -1.80 10.14
C SER A 115 1.86 -0.31 9.87
N SER A 116 1.70 0.15 8.62
CA SER A 116 1.87 1.58 8.31
C SER A 116 0.75 2.43 8.89
N ILE A 117 -0.47 1.91 8.99
CA ILE A 117 -1.63 2.61 9.55
C ILE A 117 -1.46 2.84 11.06
N VAL A 118 -1.04 1.80 11.80
CA VAL A 118 -0.77 1.91 13.24
C VAL A 118 0.39 2.87 13.53
N LEU A 119 1.38 2.89 12.63
CA LEU A 119 2.50 3.82 12.69
C LEU A 119 2.19 5.20 12.11
N GLU A 120 0.99 5.44 11.56
CA GLU A 120 0.69 6.68 10.85
C GLU A 120 0.61 7.86 11.84
N GLY A 121 1.69 8.65 11.90
CA GLY A 121 1.86 9.72 12.90
C GLY A 121 2.59 9.28 14.18
N ASN A 122 3.06 8.03 14.22
CA ASN A 122 3.82 7.42 15.30
C ASN A 122 5.16 6.83 14.80
N LEU A 123 5.62 7.23 13.61
CA LEU A 123 6.90 6.74 13.06
C LEU A 123 8.09 7.11 13.95
N ASP A 124 7.97 8.18 14.74
CA ASP A 124 8.97 8.61 15.71
C ASP A 124 9.07 7.65 16.92
N LEU A 125 8.15 6.67 17.04
CA LEU A 125 8.20 5.60 18.05
C LEU A 125 8.99 4.38 17.56
N LEU A 126 9.38 4.35 16.29
CA LEU A 126 10.28 3.30 15.79
C LEU A 126 11.67 3.51 16.38
N PRO A 127 12.39 2.43 16.71
CA PRO A 127 13.79 2.54 17.12
C PRO A 127 14.60 3.16 15.99
N ASP A 128 15.48 4.09 16.35
CA ASP A 128 16.46 4.64 15.43
C ASP A 128 17.40 3.53 14.94
N SER A 129 17.80 3.62 13.68
CA SER A 129 18.75 2.69 13.07
C SER A 129 19.60 3.40 12.02
N ASP A 130 20.92 3.25 12.14
CA ASP A 130 21.87 3.74 11.14
C ASP A 130 22.03 2.76 9.97
N THR A 131 21.54 1.52 10.13
CA THR A 131 21.75 0.43 9.17
C THR A 131 20.47 0.03 8.43
N THR A 132 19.30 0.41 8.95
CA THR A 132 17.99 0.02 8.39
C THR A 132 17.14 1.23 8.10
N LEU A 133 16.77 1.38 6.83
CA LEU A 133 15.79 2.33 6.35
C LEU A 133 14.38 1.75 6.45
N PHE A 134 13.44 2.51 7.01
CA PHE A 134 12.02 2.19 6.97
C PHE A 134 11.28 3.03 5.93
N THR A 135 10.36 2.37 5.23
CA THR A 135 9.42 3.01 4.32
C THR A 135 8.00 2.51 4.56
N THR A 136 7.00 3.39 4.49
CA THR A 136 5.58 2.97 4.41
C THR A 136 5.20 2.52 3.01
N GLY A 137 6.02 2.83 2.00
CA GLY A 137 5.78 2.50 0.61
C GLY A 137 4.64 3.30 -0.06
N ASN A 138 4.21 4.38 0.58
CA ASN A 138 3.12 5.22 0.09
C ASN A 138 3.50 6.01 -1.16
N THR A 139 4.79 6.35 -1.36
CA THR A 139 5.23 7.11 -2.54
C THR A 139 5.08 6.31 -3.81
N LEU A 140 5.59 5.06 -3.84
CA LEU A 140 5.45 4.20 -5.01
C LEU A 140 4.00 3.74 -5.22
N THR A 141 3.24 3.52 -4.13
CA THR A 141 1.79 3.28 -4.23
C THR A 141 1.09 4.46 -4.91
N THR A 142 1.40 5.69 -4.48
CA THR A 142 0.87 6.92 -5.10
C THR A 142 1.29 7.02 -6.56
N ALA A 143 2.55 6.70 -6.87
CA ALA A 143 3.06 6.73 -8.22
C ALA A 143 2.30 5.78 -9.15
N PHE A 144 2.13 4.51 -8.75
CA PHE A 144 1.35 3.57 -9.54
C PHE A 144 -0.10 4.04 -9.75
N THR A 145 -0.77 4.56 -8.72
CA THR A 145 -2.12 5.12 -8.88
C THR A 145 -2.17 6.28 -9.86
N LEU A 146 -1.27 7.25 -9.75
CA LEU A 146 -1.24 8.42 -10.64
C LEU A 146 -0.86 8.04 -12.07
N LYS A 147 0.11 7.14 -12.26
CA LYS A 147 0.52 6.70 -13.60
C LYS A 147 -0.56 5.83 -14.25
N SER A 148 -1.28 5.00 -13.49
CA SER A 148 -2.49 4.33 -13.97
C SER A 148 -3.56 5.34 -14.44
N LEU A 149 -3.78 6.41 -13.68
CA LEU A 149 -4.69 7.49 -14.09
C LEU A 149 -4.24 8.15 -15.39
N MET A 150 -2.97 8.55 -15.48
CA MET A 150 -2.43 9.21 -16.69
C MET A 150 -2.49 8.29 -17.92
N SER A 151 -2.14 7.01 -17.76
CA SER A 151 -2.25 5.99 -18.80
C SER A 151 -3.70 5.81 -19.26
N TYR A 152 -4.66 5.80 -18.32
CA TYR A 152 -6.09 5.74 -18.65
C TYR A 152 -6.54 6.97 -19.47
N ILE A 153 -6.19 8.17 -19.01
CA ILE A 153 -6.53 9.43 -19.70
C ILE A 153 -5.98 9.45 -21.12
N SER A 154 -4.70 9.08 -21.29
CA SER A 154 -4.05 9.01 -22.59
C SER A 154 -4.72 8.00 -23.53
N ASN A 155 -5.00 6.79 -23.03
CA ASN A 155 -5.61 5.71 -23.82
C ASN A 155 -7.04 6.04 -24.26
N HIS A 156 -7.76 6.87 -23.50
CA HIS A 156 -9.12 7.32 -23.82
C HIS A 156 -9.16 8.71 -24.47
N GLN A 157 -8.01 9.28 -24.82
CA GLN A 157 -7.89 10.60 -25.46
C GLN A 157 -8.64 11.71 -24.71
N MET A 158 -8.61 11.64 -23.37
CA MET A 158 -9.26 12.61 -22.49
C MET A 158 -8.29 13.76 -22.17
N ASP A 159 -8.79 14.97 -22.02
CA ASP A 159 -8.03 16.09 -21.45
C ASP A 159 -8.25 16.16 -19.94
N LEU A 160 -7.20 15.86 -19.17
CA LEU A 160 -7.23 15.89 -17.70
C LEU A 160 -7.52 17.28 -17.14
N SER A 161 -7.09 18.35 -17.83
CA SER A 161 -7.26 19.73 -17.38
C SER A 161 -8.72 20.18 -17.36
N CYS A 162 -9.59 19.46 -18.07
CA CYS A 162 -11.03 19.68 -18.09
C CYS A 162 -11.81 18.73 -17.15
N LYS A 163 -11.12 17.88 -16.36
CA LYS A 163 -11.76 16.88 -15.50
C LYS A 163 -11.88 17.33 -14.05
N ASN A 164 -12.99 16.92 -13.46
CA ASN A 164 -13.30 17.03 -12.05
C ASN A 164 -12.80 15.78 -11.32
N VAL A 165 -11.81 15.95 -10.44
CA VAL A 165 -11.20 14.85 -9.67
C VAL A 165 -11.59 14.94 -8.21
N LEU A 166 -12.15 13.86 -7.66
CA LEU A 166 -12.50 13.71 -6.25
C LEU A 166 -11.55 12.74 -5.56
N ILE A 167 -10.86 13.21 -4.52
CA ILE A 167 -10.00 12.38 -3.67
C ILE A 167 -10.73 12.07 -2.36
N LEU A 168 -11.05 10.79 -2.17
CA LEU A 168 -11.56 10.25 -0.90
C LEU A 168 -10.38 9.85 -0.02
N GLY A 169 -10.35 10.34 1.22
CA GLY A 169 -9.17 10.23 2.07
C GLY A 169 -8.17 11.37 1.86
N GLY A 170 -8.65 12.56 1.49
CA GLY A 170 -7.82 13.73 1.16
C GLY A 170 -6.92 14.26 2.29
N SER A 171 -7.08 13.77 3.53
CA SER A 171 -6.18 14.08 4.66
C SER A 171 -5.21 12.93 5.01
N GLY A 172 -5.23 11.84 4.25
CA GLY A 172 -4.30 10.72 4.35
C GLY A 172 -3.05 10.97 3.54
N ASP A 173 -1.99 10.20 3.78
CA ASP A 173 -0.69 10.42 3.13
C ASP A 173 -0.75 10.30 1.60
N ILE A 174 -1.31 9.19 1.09
CA ILE A 174 -1.52 8.95 -0.35
C ILE A 174 -2.48 10.00 -0.95
N GLY A 175 -3.59 10.30 -0.27
CA GLY A 175 -4.56 11.29 -0.76
C GLY A 175 -3.96 12.69 -0.91
N LEU A 176 -3.16 13.13 0.07
CA LEU A 176 -2.44 14.40 0.01
C LEU A 176 -1.37 14.39 -1.09
N ALA A 177 -0.65 13.27 -1.26
CA ALA A 177 0.34 13.12 -2.31
C ALA A 177 -0.29 13.21 -3.71
N CYS A 178 -1.42 12.53 -3.94
CA CYS A 178 -2.22 12.67 -5.15
C CYS A 178 -2.67 14.12 -5.36
N ALA A 179 -3.15 14.79 -4.30
CA ALA A 179 -3.58 16.18 -4.40
C ALA A 179 -2.43 17.11 -4.82
N ARG A 180 -1.26 16.99 -4.19
CA ARG A 180 -0.03 17.72 -4.54
C ARG A 180 0.47 17.44 -5.95
N TYR A 181 0.18 16.28 -6.51
CA TYR A 181 0.56 15.97 -7.89
C TYR A 181 -0.42 16.56 -8.91
N LEU A 182 -1.71 16.63 -8.56
CA LEU A 182 -2.81 16.93 -9.49
C LEU A 182 -3.34 18.36 -9.42
N HIS A 183 -3.09 19.12 -8.34
CA HIS A 183 -3.77 20.40 -8.07
C HIS A 183 -3.65 21.47 -9.16
N ASN A 184 -2.67 21.36 -10.07
CA ASN A 184 -2.47 22.25 -11.22
C ASN A 184 -2.61 21.55 -12.59
N LYS A 185 -3.13 20.32 -12.61
CA LYS A 185 -3.27 19.48 -13.82
C LYS A 185 -4.72 19.15 -14.16
N VAL A 186 -5.65 19.47 -13.28
CA VAL A 186 -7.07 19.11 -13.37
C VAL A 186 -7.94 20.36 -13.35
N GLY A 187 -9.20 20.25 -13.79
CA GLY A 187 -10.14 21.37 -13.81
C GLY A 187 -10.54 21.77 -12.39
N ASN A 188 -11.17 20.84 -11.66
CA ASN A 188 -11.44 20.99 -10.24
C ASN A 188 -10.87 19.80 -9.46
N LEU A 189 -10.26 20.10 -8.31
CA LEU A 189 -9.77 19.09 -7.38
C LEU A 189 -10.54 19.18 -6.05
N TYR A 190 -11.35 18.16 -5.80
CA TYR A 190 -12.14 18.02 -4.58
C TYR A 190 -11.42 17.09 -3.60
N LEU A 191 -11.21 17.54 -2.37
CA LEU A 191 -10.63 16.73 -1.29
C LEU A 191 -11.69 16.48 -0.22
N VAL A 192 -11.95 15.19 0.04
CA VAL A 192 -12.89 14.78 1.09
C VAL A 192 -12.19 13.99 2.18
N ALA A 193 -12.39 14.42 3.42
CA ALA A 193 -11.91 13.71 4.60
C ALA A 193 -12.84 13.91 5.80
N ARG A 194 -12.95 12.87 6.65
CA ARG A 194 -13.79 12.90 7.86
C ARG A 194 -13.49 14.09 8.79
N ASN A 195 -12.23 14.48 8.92
CA ASN A 195 -11.80 15.59 9.76
C ASN A 195 -11.47 16.83 8.90
N LEU A 196 -12.47 17.69 8.70
CA LEU A 196 -12.32 18.91 7.89
C LEU A 196 -11.26 19.86 8.43
N LYS A 197 -11.18 20.04 9.76
CA LYS A 197 -10.18 20.92 10.38
C LYS A 197 -8.75 20.47 10.07
N ARG A 198 -8.51 19.15 10.15
CA ARG A 198 -7.22 18.55 9.77
C ARG A 198 -6.94 18.76 8.29
N LEU A 199 -7.93 18.49 7.43
CA LEU A 199 -7.79 18.68 5.99
C LEU A 199 -7.40 20.12 5.66
N GLN A 200 -8.14 21.11 6.16
CA GLN A 200 -7.83 22.54 5.99
C GLN A 200 -6.42 22.90 6.43
N LYS A 201 -6.00 22.46 7.63
CA LYS A 201 -4.66 22.74 8.17
C LYS A 201 -3.56 22.18 7.26
N VAL A 202 -3.72 20.94 6.79
CA VAL A 202 -2.69 20.28 5.97
C VAL A 202 -2.71 20.80 4.53
N SER A 203 -3.88 21.11 3.97
CA SER A 203 -3.99 21.75 2.65
C SER A 203 -3.29 23.10 2.61
N LEU A 204 -3.50 23.95 3.63
CA LEU A 204 -2.80 25.24 3.75
C LEU A 204 -1.28 25.05 3.83
N LYS A 205 -0.80 24.09 4.63
CA LYS A 205 0.64 23.81 4.76
C LYS A 205 1.28 23.37 3.43
N LEU A 206 0.52 22.71 2.55
CA LEU A 206 1.02 22.10 1.33
C LEU A 206 0.75 22.92 0.06
N GLY A 207 0.20 24.14 0.18
CA GLY A 207 -0.11 24.98 -0.97
C GLY A 207 -1.29 24.48 -1.81
N LEU A 208 -2.28 23.86 -1.14
CA LEU A 208 -3.47 23.26 -1.76
C LEU A 208 -4.73 24.12 -1.53
N GLU A 209 -4.60 25.43 -1.37
CA GLU A 209 -5.70 26.35 -1.05
C GLU A 209 -6.71 26.50 -2.20
N GLN A 210 -6.30 26.22 -3.44
CA GLN A 210 -7.21 26.17 -4.60
C GLN A 210 -8.09 24.92 -4.61
N CYS A 211 -7.78 23.91 -3.80
CA CYS A 211 -8.58 22.69 -3.72
C CYS A 211 -9.87 22.93 -2.94
N LEU A 212 -10.95 22.27 -3.38
CA LEU A 212 -12.26 22.37 -2.75
C LEU A 212 -12.37 21.31 -1.65
N LEU A 213 -12.51 21.76 -0.39
CA LEU A 213 -12.42 20.89 0.79
C LEU A 213 -13.80 20.60 1.40
N SER A 214 -14.07 19.34 1.73
CA SER A 214 -15.32 18.92 2.39
C SER A 214 -15.10 17.73 3.33
N ASN A 215 -16.00 17.56 4.29
CA ASN A 215 -16.15 16.32 5.05
C ASN A 215 -17.38 15.49 4.64
N ASP A 216 -18.13 15.98 3.65
CA ASP A 216 -19.26 15.31 3.04
C ASP A 216 -18.91 14.88 1.62
N ILE A 217 -19.01 13.57 1.37
CA ILE A 217 -18.75 12.93 0.07
C ILE A 217 -19.83 13.33 -0.94
N ASN A 218 -21.08 13.50 -0.49
CA ASN A 218 -22.23 13.72 -1.38
C ASN A 218 -22.19 15.09 -2.06
N LYS A 219 -21.36 16.01 -1.55
CA LYS A 219 -21.29 17.39 -2.05
C LYS A 219 -20.83 17.49 -3.51
N TRP A 220 -19.94 16.60 -3.95
CA TRP A 220 -19.29 16.68 -5.28
C TRP A 220 -19.21 15.34 -6.01
N ILE A 221 -19.76 14.27 -5.44
CA ILE A 221 -19.71 12.95 -6.06
C ILE A 221 -20.43 12.91 -7.42
N SER A 222 -21.50 13.69 -7.58
CA SER A 222 -22.24 13.84 -8.83
C SER A 222 -21.52 14.67 -9.88
N ASP A 223 -20.51 15.45 -9.49
CA ASP A 223 -19.71 16.28 -10.39
C ASP A 223 -18.40 15.61 -10.80
N ALA A 224 -18.01 14.52 -10.12
CA ALA A 224 -16.72 13.86 -10.29
C ALA A 224 -16.67 13.01 -11.58
N ASP A 225 -15.74 13.35 -12.46
CA ASP A 225 -15.39 12.49 -13.61
C ASP A 225 -14.48 11.35 -13.16
N ILE A 226 -13.60 11.63 -12.20
CA ILE A 226 -12.59 10.69 -11.70
C ILE A 226 -12.62 10.71 -10.16
N ILE A 227 -12.60 9.53 -9.56
CA ILE A 227 -12.49 9.36 -8.10
C ILE A 227 -11.20 8.60 -7.80
N ILE A 228 -10.38 9.12 -6.87
CA ILE A 228 -9.28 8.39 -6.26
C ILE A 228 -9.68 8.03 -4.84
N SER A 229 -9.81 6.73 -4.54
CA SER A 229 -10.15 6.24 -3.21
C SER A 229 -8.90 5.80 -2.45
N ALA A 230 -8.40 6.68 -1.59
CA ALA A 230 -7.22 6.48 -0.74
C ALA A 230 -7.61 6.52 0.75
N THR A 231 -8.69 5.84 1.11
CA THR A 231 -9.25 5.79 2.46
C THR A 231 -8.82 4.51 3.19
N SER A 232 -8.87 4.54 4.51
CA SER A 232 -8.65 3.38 5.39
C SER A 232 -9.96 2.65 5.74
N SER A 233 -11.06 2.98 5.05
CA SER A 233 -12.39 2.41 5.28
C SER A 233 -12.69 1.33 4.26
N SER A 234 -13.13 0.16 4.72
CA SER A 234 -13.62 -0.91 3.85
C SER A 234 -15.08 -0.70 3.45
N SER A 235 -15.43 -1.06 2.22
CA SER A 235 -16.82 -1.20 1.74
C SER A 235 -17.68 0.08 1.82
N MET A 236 -17.10 1.23 1.47
CA MET A 236 -17.81 2.50 1.33
C MET A 236 -18.88 2.42 0.24
N GLU A 237 -20.09 2.88 0.56
CA GLU A 237 -21.16 3.07 -0.41
C GLU A 237 -21.07 4.45 -1.04
N LEU A 238 -20.99 4.48 -2.37
CA LEU A 238 -20.98 5.69 -3.19
C LEU A 238 -22.32 5.83 -3.89
N LYS A 239 -23.03 6.94 -3.71
CA LYS A 239 -24.35 7.20 -4.31
C LYS A 239 -24.35 8.54 -5.05
N GLY A 240 -25.16 8.65 -6.09
CA GLY A 240 -25.24 9.84 -6.94
C GLY A 240 -24.06 9.96 -7.90
N LEU A 241 -23.51 8.84 -8.37
CA LEU A 241 -22.38 8.83 -9.30
C LEU A 241 -22.79 9.37 -10.67
N LYS A 242 -21.96 10.23 -11.24
CA LYS A 242 -22.07 10.63 -12.64
C LYS A 242 -21.88 9.40 -13.54
N LYS A 243 -22.70 9.28 -14.59
CA LYS A 243 -22.50 8.20 -15.56
C LYS A 243 -21.17 8.37 -16.29
N GLY A 244 -20.39 7.29 -16.32
CA GLY A 244 -19.04 7.26 -16.90
C GLY A 244 -17.92 7.66 -15.92
N THR A 245 -18.20 7.77 -14.62
CA THR A 245 -17.16 8.03 -13.61
C THR A 245 -16.11 6.92 -13.61
N VAL A 246 -14.84 7.30 -13.44
CA VAL A 246 -13.72 6.35 -13.34
C VAL A 246 -13.18 6.37 -11.92
N ILE A 247 -13.09 5.21 -11.28
CA ILE A 247 -12.68 5.08 -9.88
C ILE A 247 -11.35 4.33 -9.82
N PHE A 248 -10.31 5.00 -9.31
CA PHE A 248 -9.03 4.40 -8.95
C PHE A 248 -9.02 4.11 -7.45
N ASP A 249 -9.29 2.87 -7.08
CA ASP A 249 -9.29 2.43 -5.70
C ASP A 249 -7.89 1.95 -5.29
N VAL A 250 -7.29 2.60 -4.30
CA VAL A 250 -5.97 2.22 -3.76
C VAL A 250 -6.09 1.05 -2.78
N GLY A 251 -7.30 0.79 -2.27
CA GLY A 251 -7.56 -0.28 -1.30
C GLY A 251 -7.50 -1.67 -1.92
N TYR A 252 -6.78 -2.57 -1.25
CA TYR A 252 -6.85 -4.00 -1.51
C TYR A 252 -6.88 -4.78 -0.18
N PRO A 253 -8.03 -5.38 0.21
CA PRO A 253 -9.32 -5.42 -0.51
C PRO A 253 -9.94 -4.05 -0.79
N SER A 254 -10.86 -3.99 -1.75
CA SER A 254 -11.45 -2.74 -2.24
C SER A 254 -12.10 -1.90 -1.11
N ASN A 255 -11.86 -0.60 -1.14
CA ASN A 255 -12.52 0.37 -0.29
C ASN A 255 -13.98 0.61 -0.72
N ILE A 256 -14.35 0.27 -1.95
CA ILE A 256 -15.66 0.60 -2.54
C ILE A 256 -16.55 -0.64 -2.57
N LYS A 257 -17.80 -0.49 -2.13
CA LYS A 257 -18.80 -1.54 -2.23
C LYS A 257 -19.41 -1.57 -3.65
N MET A 258 -19.19 -2.69 -4.35
CA MET A 258 -19.75 -2.92 -5.69
C MET A 258 -21.26 -3.23 -5.64
N HIS A 259 -22.09 -2.19 -5.66
CA HIS A 259 -23.55 -2.28 -5.77
C HIS A 259 -24.02 -1.78 -7.14
N GLU A 260 -25.32 -1.92 -7.43
CA GLU A 260 -25.92 -1.71 -8.76
C GLU A 260 -25.52 -0.37 -9.40
N GLU A 261 -25.69 0.74 -8.68
CA GLU A 261 -25.35 2.07 -9.19
C GLU A 261 -23.87 2.19 -9.59
N VAL A 262 -22.94 1.70 -8.76
CA VAL A 262 -21.50 1.71 -9.08
C VAL A 262 -21.21 0.90 -10.33
N LYS A 263 -21.86 -0.27 -10.50
CA LYS A 263 -21.68 -1.13 -11.66
C LYS A 263 -22.21 -0.51 -12.95
N GLU A 264 -23.29 0.26 -12.86
CA GLU A 264 -23.92 0.90 -14.02
C GLU A 264 -23.26 2.21 -14.43
N ASN A 265 -22.86 3.02 -13.43
CA ASN A 265 -22.39 4.38 -13.66
C ASN A 265 -20.88 4.53 -13.66
N ALA A 266 -20.10 3.56 -13.14
CA ALA A 266 -18.66 3.72 -12.99
C ALA A 266 -17.82 2.53 -13.48
N SER A 267 -16.62 2.85 -13.96
CA SER A 267 -15.54 1.88 -14.16
C SER A 267 -14.61 1.92 -12.95
N VAL A 268 -14.54 0.83 -12.18
CA VAL A 268 -13.68 0.76 -10.99
C VAL A 268 -12.42 -0.05 -11.33
N PHE A 269 -11.27 0.48 -10.93
CA PHE A 269 -9.96 -0.15 -11.07
C PHE A 269 -9.26 -0.15 -9.71
N GLN A 270 -8.77 -1.31 -9.27
CA GLN A 270 -7.80 -1.34 -8.19
C GLN A 270 -6.45 -0.86 -8.73
N SER A 271 -5.84 0.06 -7.99
CA SER A 271 -4.62 0.79 -8.32
C SER A 271 -3.58 0.66 -7.19
N GLY A 272 -2.45 1.35 -7.31
CA GLY A 272 -1.41 1.31 -6.26
C GLY A 272 -0.64 -0.02 -6.21
N MET A 273 -0.67 -0.78 -7.30
CA MET A 273 0.01 -2.07 -7.44
C MET A 273 0.90 -2.07 -8.67
N GLY A 274 1.94 -2.90 -8.65
CA GLY A 274 2.90 -3.04 -9.73
C GLY A 274 2.99 -4.47 -10.25
N MET A 275 3.10 -4.61 -11.56
CA MET A 275 3.43 -5.83 -12.27
C MET A 275 4.96 -5.97 -12.36
N VAL A 276 5.51 -7.05 -11.81
CA VAL A 276 6.94 -7.36 -11.77
C VAL A 276 7.29 -8.26 -12.96
N ASN A 277 7.73 -7.67 -14.08
CA ASN A 277 7.96 -8.42 -15.32
C ASN A 277 9.03 -9.51 -15.17
N GLY A 278 10.08 -9.22 -14.38
CA GLY A 278 11.14 -10.18 -14.01
C GLY A 278 10.65 -11.35 -13.16
N GLY A 279 9.47 -11.25 -12.55
CA GLY A 279 8.90 -12.23 -11.65
C GLY A 279 9.52 -12.22 -10.25
N PHE A 280 8.85 -12.94 -9.35
CA PHE A 280 9.32 -13.22 -8.01
C PHE A 280 8.80 -14.59 -7.57
N LYS A 281 9.42 -15.16 -6.54
CA LYS A 281 9.00 -16.42 -5.92
C LYS A 281 9.18 -16.36 -4.41
N PHE A 282 8.41 -17.16 -3.70
CA PHE A 282 8.54 -17.34 -2.26
C PHE A 282 9.24 -18.66 -1.95
N SER A 283 10.00 -18.69 -0.85
CA SER A 283 10.63 -19.91 -0.33
C SER A 283 10.46 -19.97 1.19
N PRO A 284 9.70 -20.95 1.71
CA PRO A 284 8.92 -21.98 0.99
C PRO A 284 7.81 -21.40 0.09
N ASP A 285 7.30 -22.19 -0.86
CA ASP A 285 6.26 -21.74 -1.78
C ASP A 285 4.90 -21.67 -1.08
N TYR A 286 4.59 -20.49 -0.54
CA TYR A 286 3.28 -20.13 0.00
C TYR A 286 2.48 -19.24 -0.96
N GLN A 287 2.87 -19.18 -2.24
CA GLN A 287 2.26 -18.27 -3.18
C GLN A 287 0.76 -18.57 -3.33
N LYS A 288 0.33 -19.82 -3.34
CA LYS A 288 -1.09 -20.18 -3.46
C LYS A 288 -1.98 -19.65 -2.32
N ASP A 289 -1.43 -19.50 -1.12
CA ASP A 289 -2.19 -19.08 0.06
C ASP A 289 -2.16 -17.56 0.27
N LEU A 290 -1.08 -16.92 -0.17
CA LEU A 290 -0.79 -15.51 0.05
C LEU A 290 -1.07 -14.63 -1.18
N TYR A 291 -0.96 -15.21 -2.37
CA TYR A 291 -1.14 -14.51 -3.63
C TYR A 291 -2.61 -14.53 -4.04
N LEU A 292 -3.35 -13.54 -3.55
CA LEU A 292 -4.78 -13.43 -3.81
C LEU A 292 -5.11 -12.53 -5.02
N PHE A 293 -4.11 -12.10 -5.77
CA PHE A 293 -4.32 -11.20 -6.91
C PHE A 293 -4.88 -11.94 -8.14
N PRO A 294 -5.76 -11.28 -8.92
CA PRO A 294 -6.40 -11.87 -10.11
C PRO A 294 -5.46 -12.16 -11.29
N SER A 295 -4.22 -11.69 -11.26
CA SER A 295 -3.23 -11.88 -12.34
C SER A 295 -1.86 -12.14 -11.71
N PRO A 296 -0.98 -13.00 -12.29
CA PRO A 296 0.32 -13.33 -11.72
C PRO A 296 1.30 -12.15 -11.73
N LYS A 297 2.35 -12.22 -10.88
CA LYS A 297 3.47 -11.26 -10.79
C LYS A 297 3.11 -9.83 -10.36
N ILE A 298 1.95 -9.63 -9.75
CA ILE A 298 1.51 -8.37 -9.14
C ILE A 298 1.91 -8.35 -7.68
N ALA A 299 2.36 -7.19 -7.21
CA ALA A 299 2.55 -6.93 -5.79
C ALA A 299 2.08 -5.51 -5.42
N HIS A 300 1.79 -5.32 -4.14
CA HIS A 300 1.44 -3.99 -3.62
C HIS A 300 2.58 -2.99 -3.81
N GLY A 301 2.24 -1.76 -4.21
CA GLY A 301 3.20 -0.67 -4.33
C GLY A 301 3.99 -0.44 -3.04
N CYS A 302 3.36 -0.63 -1.89
CA CYS A 302 4.02 -0.46 -0.60
C CYS A 302 5.16 -1.46 -0.36
N ALA A 303 4.97 -2.72 -0.76
CA ALA A 303 6.02 -3.74 -0.69
C ALA A 303 7.08 -3.51 -1.77
N LEU A 304 6.67 -3.12 -2.97
CA LEU A 304 7.57 -2.87 -4.09
C LEU A 304 8.47 -1.66 -3.88
N GLU A 305 8.11 -0.68 -3.04
CA GLU A 305 9.00 0.44 -2.75
C GLU A 305 10.30 -0.03 -2.09
N ALA A 306 10.23 -0.95 -1.13
CA ALA A 306 11.43 -1.52 -0.52
C ALA A 306 12.29 -2.29 -1.54
N VAL A 307 11.65 -2.96 -2.50
CA VAL A 307 12.33 -3.65 -3.60
C VAL A 307 13.06 -2.66 -4.51
N VAL A 308 12.37 -1.60 -4.96
CA VAL A 308 12.93 -0.59 -5.85
C VAL A 308 14.08 0.15 -5.18
N LEU A 309 13.94 0.52 -3.91
CA LEU A 309 15.02 1.12 -3.13
C LEU A 309 16.23 0.17 -3.00
N ALA A 310 15.98 -1.13 -2.78
CA ALA A 310 17.05 -2.12 -2.71
C ALA A 310 17.76 -2.30 -4.06
N PHE A 311 17.00 -2.32 -5.16
CA PHE A 311 17.56 -2.37 -6.51
C PHE A 311 18.49 -1.18 -6.80
N GLU A 312 18.10 0.03 -6.38
CA GLU A 312 18.89 1.24 -6.58
C GLU A 312 19.98 1.46 -5.51
N ASN A 313 20.09 0.56 -4.51
CA ASN A 313 20.91 0.76 -3.31
C ASN A 313 20.69 2.15 -2.69
N ASN A 314 19.43 2.59 -2.67
CA ASN A 314 19.03 3.92 -2.24
C ASN A 314 18.55 3.87 -0.79
N HIS A 315 19.28 4.57 0.09
CA HIS A 315 19.02 4.62 1.53
C HIS A 315 18.24 5.88 1.95
N THR A 316 17.49 6.48 1.02
CA THR A 316 16.65 7.67 1.25
C THR A 316 15.22 7.27 1.56
N SER A 317 14.65 7.82 2.64
CA SER A 317 13.24 7.59 2.98
C SER A 317 12.36 8.59 2.24
N TYR A 318 11.65 8.13 1.20
CA TYR A 318 10.66 8.94 0.47
C TYR A 318 9.27 8.90 1.10
N SER A 319 8.97 7.80 1.80
CA SER A 319 7.66 7.58 2.46
C SER A 319 7.81 7.58 3.97
N LYS A 320 8.16 8.74 4.55
CA LYS A 320 8.23 8.97 6.00
C LYS A 320 7.38 10.15 6.43
N GLY A 321 6.39 9.85 7.26
CA GLY A 321 5.51 10.86 7.86
C GLY A 321 4.46 11.39 6.90
N ARG A 322 3.32 11.79 7.46
CA ARG A 322 2.16 12.18 6.66
C ARG A 322 2.35 13.54 5.99
N GLY A 323 2.12 13.60 4.68
CA GLY A 323 2.15 14.83 3.89
C GLY A 323 3.54 15.23 3.40
N ASN A 324 4.54 14.35 3.55
CA ASN A 324 5.91 14.62 3.12
C ASN A 324 6.21 14.15 1.69
N ILE A 325 5.36 13.30 1.12
CA ILE A 325 5.53 12.78 -0.25
C ILE A 325 5.44 13.92 -1.27
N THR A 326 6.47 14.08 -2.09
CA THR A 326 6.60 15.15 -3.09
C THR A 326 6.36 14.63 -4.51
N PRO A 327 5.91 15.49 -5.46
CA PRO A 327 5.81 15.09 -6.87
C PRO A 327 7.11 14.57 -7.48
N SER A 328 8.25 15.17 -7.14
CA SER A 328 9.56 14.71 -7.62
C SER A 328 9.94 13.33 -7.09
N ALA A 329 9.60 13.01 -5.84
CA ALA A 329 9.81 11.68 -5.28
C ALA A 329 8.92 10.62 -5.96
N ILE A 330 7.68 10.99 -6.28
CA ILE A 330 6.74 10.15 -7.03
C ILE A 330 7.31 9.80 -8.41
N ASP A 331 7.75 10.81 -9.17
CA ASP A 331 8.31 10.60 -10.51
C ASP A 331 9.62 9.82 -10.46
N TYR A 332 10.54 10.16 -9.54
CA TYR A 332 11.80 9.45 -9.37
C TYR A 332 11.62 7.96 -9.06
N LEU A 333 10.81 7.61 -8.06
CA LEU A 333 10.60 6.20 -7.70
C LEU A 333 9.91 5.41 -8.80
N TYR A 334 9.02 6.05 -9.56
CA TYR A 334 8.41 5.41 -10.73
C TYR A 334 9.41 5.16 -11.85
N GLU A 335 10.30 6.12 -12.15
CA GLU A 335 11.36 5.91 -13.13
C GLU A 335 12.28 4.75 -12.73
N CYS A 336 12.67 4.68 -11.46
CA CYS A 336 13.41 3.54 -10.91
C CYS A 336 12.63 2.23 -11.03
N SER A 337 11.32 2.22 -10.74
CA SER A 337 10.51 1.00 -10.86
C SER A 337 10.48 0.51 -12.31
N ILE A 338 10.21 1.40 -13.27
CA ILE A 338 10.14 1.08 -14.70
C ILE A 338 11.49 0.58 -15.20
N LYS A 339 12.58 1.26 -14.83
CA LYS A 339 13.95 0.83 -15.15
C LYS A 339 14.17 -0.63 -14.75
N HIS A 340 13.72 -1.05 -13.58
CA HIS A 340 13.88 -2.42 -13.09
C HIS A 340 12.80 -3.42 -13.54
N GLY A 341 11.91 -3.02 -14.47
CA GLY A 341 10.88 -3.89 -15.04
C GLY A 341 9.65 -4.04 -14.15
N ILE A 342 9.36 -3.04 -13.32
CA ILE A 342 8.16 -2.97 -12.49
C ILE A 342 7.29 -1.81 -12.99
N GLN A 343 6.14 -2.13 -13.56
CA GLN A 343 5.19 -1.16 -14.13
C GLN A 343 3.87 -1.17 -13.36
N GLU A 344 3.09 -0.09 -13.42
CA GLU A 344 1.77 -0.05 -12.80
C GLU A 344 0.85 -1.15 -13.34
N ALA A 345 0.03 -1.72 -12.46
CA ALA A 345 -0.95 -2.73 -12.83
C ALA A 345 -2.37 -2.16 -12.76
N PHE A 346 -3.22 -2.56 -13.71
CA PHE A 346 -4.66 -2.32 -13.70
C PHE A 346 -5.38 -3.60 -13.32
N LEU A 347 -6.11 -3.59 -12.22
CA LEU A 347 -6.94 -4.73 -11.83
C LEU A 347 -8.40 -4.32 -11.80
N TYR A 348 -9.24 -5.09 -12.46
CA TYR A 348 -10.68 -5.01 -12.25
C TYR A 348 -11.00 -5.59 -10.86
N PRO A 349 -11.94 -4.99 -10.11
CA PRO A 349 -12.41 -5.57 -8.86
C PRO A 349 -12.86 -7.01 -9.13
N THR A 350 -12.34 -7.94 -8.34
CA THR A 350 -12.92 -9.27 -8.27
C THR A 350 -14.31 -9.13 -7.67
N THR A 351 -15.33 -9.61 -8.40
CA THR A 351 -16.77 -9.49 -8.13
C THR A 351 -17.18 -9.82 -6.71
#